data_AF-A0A914SUQ8-F1
#
_entry.id   AF-A0A914SUQ8-F1
#
_cell.length_a   1.000
_cell.length_b   1.000
_cell.length_c   1.000
_cell.angle_alpha   90.00
_cell.angle_beta   90.00
_cell.angle_gamma   90.00
#
_symmetry.space_group_name_H-M   'P 1'
#
loop_
_entity.id
_entity.type
_entity.pdbx_description
1 polymer ?
#
loop_
_entity_poly.entity_id
_entity_poly.type
_entity_poly.pdbx_seq_one_letter_code
_entity_poly.pdbx_strand_id
1 'polypeptide(L)'
;MGCTMSQEERAAVERSRMIEKNLKEDGLQAAKDIKLLLLGAGESGKSTIVKQMKIIHESGFTAEDYKQYKPVVYSNTVQSLVAILRAMGNLSVPFGSPEREPDAKLVMDVVARMEDTEPFSDDLLSAMKRLWSDSGVQECFSRSNEYQLNDSAKYFLDDLDRLGQAS
;
A
#
# COMPACT_ATOMS: atom_id res chain seq x y z
N MET A 1 35.83 -8.72 56.63
CA MET A 1 35.62 -8.18 55.26
C MET A 1 34.28 -8.69 54.77
N GLY A 2 33.24 -7.85 54.80
CA GLY A 2 31.90 -8.22 54.38
C GLY A 2 31.21 -6.99 53.82
N CYS A 3 31.46 -6.71 52.54
CA CYS A 3 30.68 -5.71 51.81
C CYS A 3 29.28 -6.28 51.62
N THR A 4 28.33 -5.80 52.40
CA THR A 4 26.91 -6.06 52.20
C THR A 4 26.50 -5.34 50.92
N MET A 5 26.19 -6.09 49.85
CA MET A 5 25.63 -5.53 48.62
C MET A 5 24.43 -4.63 48.95
N SER A 6 24.37 -3.47 48.30
CA SER A 6 23.23 -2.56 48.45
C SER A 6 21.96 -3.21 47.90
N GLN A 7 20.79 -2.73 48.34
CA GLN A 7 19.51 -3.22 47.80
C GLN A 7 19.41 -2.99 46.29
N GLU A 8 20.01 -1.92 45.77
CA GLU A 8 20.05 -1.61 44.34
C GLU A 8 20.91 -2.60 43.57
N GLU A 9 22.07 -3.00 44.10
CA GLU A 9 22.92 -4.02 43.49
C GLU A 9 22.25 -5.39 43.45
N ARG A 10 21.51 -5.76 44.52
CA ARG A 10 20.72 -7.00 44.53
C ARG A 10 19.58 -6.97 43.50
N ALA A 11 18.84 -5.86 43.43
CA ALA A 11 17.79 -5.69 42.44
C ALA A 11 18.33 -5.68 41.00
N ALA A 12 19.52 -5.11 40.78
CA ALA A 12 20.20 -5.14 39.48
C ALA A 12 20.62 -6.58 39.11
N VAL A 13 21.21 -7.35 40.03
CA VAL A 13 21.58 -8.75 39.78
C VAL A 13 20.34 -9.61 39.48
N GLU A 14 19.24 -9.39 40.19
CA GLU A 14 18.00 -10.13 39.95
C GLU A 14 17.39 -9.80 38.59
N ARG A 15 17.39 -8.51 38.20
CA ARG A 15 17.00 -8.09 36.84
C ARG A 15 17.90 -8.70 35.77
N SER A 16 19.22 -8.69 35.95
CA SER A 16 20.15 -9.31 35.00
C SER A 16 19.90 -10.80 34.85
N ARG A 17 19.65 -11.52 35.95
CA ARG A 17 19.30 -12.95 35.92
C ARG A 17 17.98 -13.19 35.18
N MET A 18 16.97 -12.34 35.36
CA MET A 18 15.72 -12.44 34.59
C MET A 18 15.96 -12.19 33.09
N ILE A 19 16.77 -11.19 32.73
CA ILE A 19 17.12 -10.89 31.34
C ILE A 19 17.85 -12.08 30.70
N GLU A 20 18.84 -12.67 31.37
CA GLU A 20 19.56 -13.85 30.86
C GLU A 20 18.63 -15.04 30.65
N LYS A 21 17.68 -15.25 31.57
CA LYS A 21 16.67 -16.30 31.43
C LYS A 21 15.80 -16.06 30.18
N ASN A 22 15.29 -14.84 30.01
CA ASN A 22 14.47 -14.48 28.84
C ASN A 22 15.26 -14.64 27.53
N LEU A 23 16.51 -14.16 27.48
CA LEU A 23 17.39 -14.31 26.31
C LEU A 23 17.62 -15.78 25.93
N LYS A 24 17.77 -16.65 26.93
CA LYS A 24 17.92 -18.09 26.69
C LYS A 24 16.65 -18.71 26.14
N GLU A 25 15.48 -18.34 26.68
CA GLU A 25 14.18 -18.80 26.20
C GLU A 25 13.91 -18.31 24.77
N ASP A 26 14.15 -17.04 24.49
CA ASP A 26 14.05 -16.44 23.15
C ASP A 26 15.01 -17.11 22.16
N GLY A 27 16.24 -17.41 22.58
CA GLY A 27 17.23 -18.11 21.76
C GLY A 27 16.79 -19.52 21.38
N LEU A 28 16.19 -20.27 22.30
CA LEU A 28 15.63 -21.60 22.03
C LEU A 28 14.43 -21.54 21.09
N GLN A 29 13.62 -20.48 21.18
CA GLN A 29 12.47 -20.29 20.29
C GLN A 29 12.92 -19.88 18.89
N ALA A 30 13.81 -18.89 18.78
CA ALA A 30 14.38 -18.43 17.52
C ALA A 30 15.14 -19.53 16.77
N ALA A 31 15.76 -20.47 17.48
CA ALA A 31 16.42 -21.63 16.87
C ALA A 31 15.45 -22.59 16.16
N LYS A 32 14.14 -22.55 16.48
CA LYS A 32 13.10 -23.36 15.83
C LYS A 32 12.46 -22.63 14.65
N ASP A 33 12.67 -21.32 14.52
CA ASP A 33 12.07 -20.52 13.46
C ASP A 33 12.73 -20.80 12.11
N ILE A 34 11.92 -21.08 11.10
CA ILE A 34 12.37 -21.21 9.72
C ILE A 34 12.30 -19.83 9.05
N LYS A 35 13.45 -19.27 8.69
CA LYS A 35 13.54 -17.96 8.02
C LYS A 35 13.54 -18.15 6.51
N LEU A 36 12.54 -17.57 5.84
CA LEU A 36 12.42 -17.58 4.38
C LEU A 36 12.69 -16.17 3.83
N LEU A 37 13.56 -16.09 2.81
CA LEU A 37 13.84 -14.84 2.08
C LEU A 37 13.21 -14.92 0.69
N LEU A 38 12.31 -13.99 0.39
CA LEU A 38 11.69 -13.87 -0.93
C LEU A 38 12.43 -12.81 -1.76
N LEU A 39 12.95 -13.20 -2.91
CA LEU A 39 13.66 -12.34 -3.86
C LEU A 39 12.93 -12.24 -5.19
N GLY A 40 13.06 -11.11 -5.87
CA GLY A 40 12.42 -10.85 -7.15
C GLY A 40 12.36 -9.35 -7.45
N ALA A 41 12.18 -9.01 -8.72
CA ALA A 41 12.05 -7.62 -9.20
C ALA A 41 10.88 -6.87 -8.53
N GLY A 42 10.78 -5.55 -8.72
CA GLY A 42 9.57 -4.80 -8.36
C GLY A 42 8.32 -5.48 -8.92
N GLU A 43 7.21 -5.42 -8.17
CA GLU A 43 5.89 -5.92 -8.63
C GLU A 43 5.79 -7.43 -8.96
N SER A 44 6.85 -8.22 -8.76
CA SER A 44 6.87 -9.70 -8.93
C SER A 44 5.98 -10.52 -7.97
N GLY A 45 5.09 -9.88 -7.20
CA GLY A 45 4.14 -10.56 -6.33
C GLY A 45 4.68 -11.03 -4.97
N LYS A 46 5.90 -10.64 -4.57
CA LYS A 46 6.48 -11.00 -3.25
C LYS A 46 5.55 -10.66 -2.09
N SER A 47 5.05 -9.42 -2.04
CA SER A 47 4.10 -8.97 -1.01
C SER A 47 2.79 -9.76 -1.08
N THR A 48 2.35 -10.14 -2.29
CA THR A 48 1.15 -10.95 -2.49
C THR A 48 1.31 -12.34 -1.87
N ILE A 49 2.48 -12.98 -2.05
CA ILE A 49 2.77 -14.28 -1.42
C ILE A 49 2.72 -14.17 0.11
N VAL A 50 3.34 -13.13 0.69
CA VAL A 50 3.29 -12.91 2.14
C VAL A 50 1.85 -12.67 2.63
N LYS A 51 1.06 -11.88 1.89
CA LYS A 51 -0.37 -11.67 2.20
C LYS A 51 -1.17 -12.97 2.15
N GLN A 52 -0.90 -13.85 1.18
CA GLN A 52 -1.54 -15.16 1.09
C GLN A 52 -1.15 -16.07 2.25
N MET A 53 0.09 -16.03 2.73
CA MET A 53 0.49 -16.77 3.93
C MET A 53 -0.32 -16.34 5.16
N LYS A 54 -0.55 -15.03 5.34
CA LYS A 54 -1.41 -14.50 6.42
C LYS A 54 -2.88 -14.94 6.27
N ILE A 55 -3.40 -15.03 5.05
CA ILE A 55 -4.78 -15.51 4.81
C ILE A 55 -4.92 -17.01 5.11
N ILE A 56 -3.97 -17.83 4.67
CA ILE A 56 -4.10 -19.30 4.67
C ILE A 56 -3.64 -19.91 6.01
N HIS A 57 -2.60 -19.33 6.63
CA HIS A 57 -1.93 -19.92 7.78
C HIS A 57 -2.08 -19.10 9.08
N GLU A 58 -2.61 -17.90 9.01
CA GLU A 58 -2.93 -17.08 10.18
C GLU A 58 -4.44 -16.77 10.23
N SER A 59 -4.86 -15.82 11.07
CA SER A 59 -6.26 -15.43 11.24
C SER A 59 -6.77 -14.46 10.16
N GLY A 60 -6.07 -14.33 9.03
CA GLY A 60 -6.39 -13.35 7.98
C GLY A 60 -6.13 -11.90 8.42
N PHE A 61 -6.83 -10.96 7.79
CA PHE A 61 -6.69 -9.52 8.05
C PHE A 61 -7.73 -9.00 9.04
N THR A 62 -7.27 -8.21 10.00
CA THR A 62 -8.07 -7.58 11.04
C THR A 62 -8.70 -6.26 10.55
N ALA A 63 -9.65 -5.73 11.33
CA ALA A 63 -10.23 -4.41 11.07
C ALA A 63 -9.16 -3.29 11.07
N GLU A 64 -8.13 -3.43 11.90
CA GLU A 64 -7.03 -2.46 11.95
C GLU A 64 -6.11 -2.56 10.72
N ASP A 65 -5.84 -3.78 10.25
CA ASP A 65 -5.15 -3.98 8.97
C ASP A 65 -5.90 -3.28 7.82
N TYR A 66 -7.23 -3.42 7.76
CA TYR A 66 -8.03 -2.77 6.70
C TYR A 66 -7.96 -1.25 6.78
N LYS A 67 -7.96 -0.65 7.97
CA LYS A 67 -7.78 0.80 8.13
C LYS A 67 -6.42 1.25 7.63
N GLN A 68 -5.37 0.46 7.84
CA GLN A 68 -4.02 0.77 7.35
C GLN A 68 -3.91 0.60 5.84
N TYR A 69 -4.63 -0.36 5.24
CA TYR A 69 -4.60 -0.58 3.79
C TYR A 69 -5.52 0.35 2.99
N LYS A 70 -6.60 0.89 3.58
CA LYS A 70 -7.51 1.83 2.90
C LYS A 70 -6.75 2.99 2.22
N PRO A 71 -5.88 3.75 2.93
CA PRO A 71 -5.08 4.82 2.32
C PRO A 71 -4.19 4.35 1.17
N VAL A 72 -3.65 3.14 1.27
CA VAL A 72 -2.81 2.54 0.23
C VAL A 72 -3.64 2.22 -1.02
N VAL A 73 -4.89 1.76 -0.84
CA VAL A 73 -5.81 1.52 -1.97
C VAL A 73 -6.18 2.84 -2.65
N TYR A 74 -6.49 3.89 -1.89
CA TYR A 74 -6.77 5.21 -2.46
C TYR A 74 -5.59 5.72 -3.28
N SER A 75 -4.39 5.71 -2.69
CA SER A 75 -3.18 6.18 -3.36
C SER A 75 -2.89 5.37 -4.63
N ASN A 76 -2.93 4.04 -4.57
CA ASN A 76 -2.73 3.20 -5.75
C ASN A 76 -3.73 3.49 -6.87
N THR A 77 -4.98 3.79 -6.53
CA THR A 77 -6.04 4.08 -7.51
C THR A 77 -5.78 5.42 -8.20
N VAL A 78 -5.51 6.48 -7.42
CA VAL A 78 -5.24 7.82 -7.96
C VAL A 78 -3.92 7.83 -8.74
N GLN A 79 -2.86 7.23 -8.20
CA GLN A 79 -1.55 7.12 -8.86
C GLN A 79 -1.62 6.33 -10.17
N SER A 80 -2.43 5.26 -10.23
CA SER A 80 -2.66 4.51 -11.47
C SER A 80 -3.29 5.39 -12.55
N LEU A 81 -4.30 6.19 -12.18
CA LEU A 81 -4.92 7.11 -13.13
C LEU A 81 -3.93 8.21 -13.58
N VAL A 82 -3.14 8.77 -12.66
CA VAL A 82 -2.08 9.73 -12.98
C VAL A 82 -1.03 9.15 -13.92
N ALA A 83 -0.62 7.89 -13.72
CA ALA A 83 0.32 7.22 -14.61
C ALA A 83 -0.22 7.13 -16.04
N ILE A 84 -1.50 6.76 -16.20
CA ILE A 84 -2.18 6.73 -17.51
C ILE A 84 -2.22 8.13 -18.13
N LEU A 85 -2.65 9.14 -17.37
CA LEU A 85 -2.74 10.53 -17.87
C LEU A 85 -1.37 11.11 -18.28
N ARG A 86 -0.29 10.79 -17.57
CA ARG A 86 1.08 11.16 -17.98
C ARG A 86 1.49 10.43 -19.25
N ALA A 87 1.15 9.14 -19.36
CA ALA A 87 1.43 8.35 -20.54
C ALA A 87 0.66 8.86 -21.77
N MET A 88 -0.57 9.35 -21.62
CA MET A 88 -1.32 9.99 -22.71
C MET A 88 -0.55 11.14 -23.33
N GLY A 89 0.05 12.02 -22.50
CA GLY A 89 0.90 13.11 -22.98
C GLY A 89 2.13 12.62 -23.72
N ASN A 90 2.81 11.59 -23.21
CA ASN A 90 4.01 11.02 -23.82
C ASN A 90 3.72 10.28 -25.13
N LEU A 91 2.61 9.56 -25.20
CA LEU A 91 2.18 8.77 -26.35
C LEU A 91 1.33 9.57 -27.34
N SER A 92 1.12 10.87 -27.07
CA SER A 92 0.28 11.79 -27.86
C SER A 92 -1.14 11.25 -28.10
N VAL A 93 -1.73 10.59 -27.10
CA VAL A 93 -3.11 10.11 -27.14
C VAL A 93 -4.02 11.24 -26.63
N PRO A 94 -4.87 11.85 -27.47
CA PRO A 94 -5.79 12.89 -27.05
C PRO A 94 -6.93 12.30 -26.20
N PHE A 95 -7.58 13.13 -25.39
CA PHE A 95 -8.84 12.75 -24.75
C PHE A 95 -9.92 12.52 -25.82
N GLY A 96 -10.84 11.60 -25.54
CA GLY A 96 -12.05 11.42 -26.34
C GLY A 96 -12.96 12.64 -26.31
N SER A 97 -13.01 13.34 -25.16
CA SER A 97 -13.67 14.64 -25.02
C SER A 97 -12.72 15.71 -24.47
N PRO A 98 -12.64 16.91 -25.08
CA PRO A 98 -11.87 18.03 -24.54
C PRO A 98 -12.29 18.46 -23.13
N GLU A 99 -13.54 18.15 -22.74
CA GLU A 99 -14.06 18.44 -21.40
C GLU A 99 -13.39 17.63 -20.28
N ARG A 100 -12.47 16.72 -20.61
CA ARG A 100 -11.73 15.92 -19.63
C ARG A 100 -10.44 16.59 -19.15
N GLU A 101 -9.95 17.64 -19.82
CA GLU A 101 -8.76 18.37 -19.37
C GLU A 101 -8.87 18.92 -17.93
N PRO A 102 -10.00 19.52 -17.50
CA PRO A 102 -10.16 19.97 -16.12
C PRO A 102 -10.18 18.81 -15.11
N ASP A 103 -10.79 17.68 -15.47
CA ASP A 103 -10.84 16.48 -14.64
C ASP A 103 -9.43 15.90 -14.45
N ALA A 104 -8.63 15.85 -15.52
CA ALA A 104 -7.24 15.39 -15.47
C ALA A 104 -6.39 16.30 -14.58
N LYS A 105 -6.57 17.61 -14.68
CA LYS A 105 -5.88 18.58 -13.82
C LYS A 105 -6.24 18.38 -12.35
N LEU A 106 -7.52 18.18 -12.03
CA LEU A 106 -7.96 17.93 -10.65
C LEU A 106 -7.26 16.69 -10.04
N VAL A 107 -7.23 15.57 -10.77
CA VAL A 107 -6.57 14.34 -10.32
C VAL A 107 -5.07 14.55 -10.12
N MET A 108 -4.40 15.26 -11.04
CA MET A 108 -2.98 15.58 -10.91
C MET A 108 -2.69 16.47 -9.70
N ASP A 109 -3.56 17.46 -9.44
CA ASP A 109 -3.42 18.39 -8.32
C ASP A 109 -3.54 17.68 -6.96
N VAL A 110 -4.41 16.67 -6.83
CA VAL A 110 -4.54 15.85 -5.61
C VAL A 110 -3.23 15.14 -5.28
N VAL A 111 -2.58 14.52 -6.27
CA VAL A 111 -1.27 13.89 -6.08
C VAL A 111 -0.19 14.92 -5.78
N ALA A 112 -0.21 16.07 -6.45
CA ALA A 112 0.76 17.15 -6.20
C ALA A 112 0.66 17.72 -4.78
N ARG A 113 -0.53 17.67 -4.17
CA ARG A 113 -0.78 18.07 -2.77
C ARG A 113 -0.54 16.96 -1.76
N MET A 114 -0.21 15.75 -2.22
CA MET A 114 -0.07 14.55 -1.39
C MET A 114 -1.36 14.19 -0.63
N GLU A 115 -2.50 14.43 -1.27
CA GLU A 115 -3.85 14.15 -0.72
C GLU A 115 -4.42 12.82 -1.27
N ASP A 116 -3.61 12.02 -1.98
CA ASP A 116 -4.04 10.78 -2.65
C ASP A 116 -4.25 9.60 -1.68
N THR A 117 -3.92 9.77 -0.41
CA THR A 117 -4.18 8.78 0.66
C THR A 117 -5.52 8.99 1.37
N GLU A 118 -6.21 10.10 1.10
CA GLU A 118 -7.46 10.47 1.75
C GLU A 118 -8.68 9.86 1.02
N PRO A 119 -9.83 9.73 1.71
CA PRO A 119 -11.08 9.37 1.04
C PRO A 119 -11.38 10.29 -0.13
N PHE A 120 -11.91 9.73 -1.22
CA PHE A 120 -12.23 10.51 -2.40
C PHE A 120 -13.33 11.54 -2.08
N SER A 121 -13.08 12.80 -2.44
CA SER A 121 -14.16 13.79 -2.49
C SER A 121 -15.13 13.46 -3.63
N ASP A 122 -16.37 13.93 -3.55
CA ASP A 122 -17.38 13.71 -4.59
C ASP A 122 -16.90 14.23 -5.96
N ASP A 123 -16.21 15.36 -5.97
CA ASP A 123 -15.63 15.96 -7.18
C ASP A 123 -14.50 15.10 -7.76
N LEU A 124 -13.60 14.60 -6.91
CA LEU A 124 -12.51 13.72 -7.33
C LEU A 124 -13.05 12.41 -7.89
N LEU A 125 -13.97 11.76 -7.18
CA LEU A 125 -14.61 10.52 -7.60
C LEU A 125 -15.31 10.70 -8.96
N SER A 126 -16.07 11.78 -9.11
CA SER A 126 -16.77 12.09 -10.37
C SER A 126 -15.81 12.37 -11.52
N ALA A 127 -14.69 13.07 -11.26
CA ALA A 127 -13.64 13.28 -12.25
C ALA A 127 -12.96 11.96 -12.66
N MET A 128 -12.57 11.13 -11.70
CA MET A 128 -11.95 9.82 -11.96
C MET A 128 -12.86 8.91 -12.79
N LYS A 129 -14.16 8.87 -12.50
CA LYS A 129 -15.14 8.10 -13.28
C LYS A 129 -15.28 8.60 -14.72
N ARG A 130 -15.36 9.91 -14.91
CA ARG A 130 -15.46 10.54 -16.24
C ARG A 130 -14.20 10.33 -17.07
N LEU A 131 -13.03 10.39 -16.43
CA LEU A 131 -11.75 10.07 -17.06
C LEU A 131 -11.67 8.59 -17.41
N TRP A 132 -12.01 7.68 -16.49
CA TRP A 132 -11.94 6.25 -16.78
C TRP A 132 -12.90 5.83 -17.90
N SER A 133 -14.04 6.52 -18.04
CA SER A 133 -14.98 6.28 -19.14
C SER A 133 -14.57 6.94 -20.47
N ASP A 134 -13.53 7.78 -20.49
CA ASP A 134 -13.06 8.46 -21.69
C ASP A 134 -12.36 7.49 -22.65
N SER A 135 -12.67 7.59 -23.94
CA SER A 135 -12.12 6.68 -24.95
C SER A 135 -10.61 6.82 -25.11
N GLY A 136 -10.05 8.03 -24.97
CA GLY A 136 -8.61 8.26 -25.05
C GLY A 136 -7.86 7.69 -23.85
N VAL A 137 -8.46 7.78 -22.65
CA VAL A 137 -7.93 7.13 -21.44
C VAL A 137 -7.95 5.60 -21.59
N GLN A 138 -9.05 5.03 -22.09
CA GLN A 138 -9.14 3.59 -22.35
C GLN A 138 -8.16 3.12 -23.44
N GLU A 139 -7.97 3.91 -24.49
CA GLU A 139 -6.96 3.64 -25.53
C GLU A 139 -5.54 3.63 -24.93
N CYS A 140 -5.19 4.64 -24.13
CA CYS A 140 -3.89 4.70 -23.49
C CYS A 140 -3.68 3.56 -22.47
N PHE A 141 -4.73 3.16 -21.75
CA PHE A 141 -4.68 2.00 -20.87
C PHE A 141 -4.43 0.68 -21.63
N SER A 142 -5.01 0.52 -22.83
CA SER A 142 -4.76 -0.65 -23.67
C SER A 142 -3.31 -0.80 -24.12
N ARG A 143 -2.56 0.31 -24.10
CA ARG A 143 -1.13 0.43 -24.39
C ARG A 143 -0.28 0.48 -23.12
N SER A 144 -0.80 0.02 -21.98
CA SER A 144 -0.13 0.07 -20.68
C SER A 144 1.20 -0.66 -20.64
N ASN A 145 1.46 -1.60 -21.56
CA ASN A 145 2.76 -2.25 -21.72
C ASN A 145 3.89 -1.32 -22.24
N GLU A 146 3.56 -0.11 -22.70
CA GLU A 146 4.53 0.90 -23.17
C GLU A 146 5.05 1.80 -22.03
N TYR A 147 4.47 1.70 -20.84
CA TYR A 147 4.88 2.48 -19.66
C TYR A 147 4.74 1.65 -18.37
N GLN A 148 5.16 2.21 -17.25
CA GLN A 148 5.00 1.54 -15.96
C GLN A 148 3.61 1.86 -15.40
N LEU A 149 2.79 0.82 -15.26
CA LEU A 149 1.46 0.89 -14.68
C LEU A 149 1.27 -0.31 -13.75
N ASN A 150 0.68 -0.08 -12.59
CA ASN A 150 0.37 -1.14 -11.65
C ASN A 150 -0.63 -2.14 -12.26
N ASP A 151 -0.34 -3.44 -12.20
CA ASP A 151 -1.20 -4.52 -12.71
C ASP A 151 -2.64 -4.46 -12.16
N SER A 152 -2.81 -3.95 -10.94
CA SER A 152 -4.12 -3.83 -10.28
C SER A 152 -4.90 -2.57 -10.66
N ALA A 153 -4.37 -1.71 -11.53
CA ALA A 153 -5.00 -0.44 -11.94
C ALA A 153 -6.44 -0.65 -12.42
N LYS A 154 -6.65 -1.60 -13.35
CA LYS A 154 -7.99 -1.90 -13.88
C LYS A 154 -8.96 -2.34 -12.78
N TYR A 155 -8.52 -3.21 -11.88
CA TYR A 155 -9.36 -3.71 -10.81
C TYR A 155 -9.89 -2.58 -9.92
N PHE A 156 -9.07 -1.59 -9.58
CA PHE A 156 -9.51 -0.46 -8.76
C PHE A 156 -10.32 0.58 -9.54
N LEU A 157 -9.93 0.86 -10.79
CA LEU A 157 -10.60 1.87 -11.61
C LEU A 157 -11.99 1.42 -12.11
N ASP A 158 -12.19 0.12 -12.32
CA ASP A 158 -13.51 -0.44 -12.62
C ASP A 158 -14.48 -0.35 -11.42
N ASP A 159 -13.93 -0.30 -10.20
CA ASP A 159 -14.66 -0.38 -8.92
C ASP A 159 -14.74 0.97 -8.18
N LEU A 160 -14.56 2.10 -8.88
CA LEU A 160 -14.51 3.44 -8.25
C LEU A 160 -15.73 3.74 -7.37
N ASP A 161 -16.92 3.30 -7.78
CA ASP A 161 -18.15 3.48 -6.98
C ASP A 161 -18.10 2.76 -5.63
N ARG A 162 -17.44 1.60 -5.57
CA ARG A 162 -17.26 0.85 -4.32
C ARG A 162 -16.21 1.53 -3.43
N LEU A 163 -15.15 2.07 -4.04
CA LEU A 163 -14.07 2.74 -3.31
C LEU A 163 -14.45 4.13 -2.80
N GLY A 164 -15.34 4.83 -3.53
CA GLY A 164 -15.83 6.15 -3.16
C GLY A 164 -16.95 6.14 -2.10
N GLN A 165 -17.51 4.98 -1.76
CA GLN A 165 -18.48 4.88 -0.67
C GLN A 165 -17.80 5.10 0.68
N ALA A 166 -18.20 6.17 1.37
CA ALA A 166 -17.82 6.39 2.76
C ALA A 166 -18.26 5.18 3.60
N SER A 167 -17.29 4.46 4.15
CA SER A 167 -17.50 3.39 5.14
C SER A 167 -16.75 3.66 6.42
#